data_AF-A0A9P1A0D1-F1
#
_entry.id   AF-A0A9P1A0D1-F1
#
_cell.length_a   1.000
_cell.length_b   1.000
_cell.length_c   1.000
_cell.angle_alpha   90.00
_cell.angle_beta   90.00
_cell.angle_gamma   90.00
#
_symmetry.space_group_name_H-M   'P 1'
#
loop_
_entity.id
_entity.type
_entity.pdbx_description
1 polymer ?
#
loop_
_entity_poly.entity_id
_entity_poly.type
_entity_poly.pdbx_seq_one_letter_code
_entity_poly.pdbx_strand_id
1 'polypeptide(L)'
;MLENLSFSYCENISQFSITARKLCSLTIKGCFSSELHKSIRLNLDLKSISTLDLDNWSLQYIMGETATTGLPPQLHALNVEFLKLSEFSFQNDVGTAAFVRLLCICPKLCKLEICFLVIN
;
A
#
# COMPACT_ATOMS: atom_id res chain seq x y z
N MET A 1 -14.77 -13.81 12.64
CA MET A 1 -13.68 -12.87 12.97
C MET A 1 -12.99 -12.53 11.65
N LEU A 2 -12.70 -11.26 11.36
CA LEU A 2 -12.24 -10.85 10.03
C LEU A 2 -10.74 -11.13 9.86
N GLU A 3 -10.39 -11.95 8.86
CA GLU A 3 -9.00 -12.37 8.56
C GLU A 3 -8.50 -11.82 7.23
N ASN A 4 -9.41 -11.66 6.27
CA ASN A 4 -9.13 -11.15 4.93
C ASN A 4 -10.04 -9.97 4.65
N LEU A 5 -9.50 -8.90 4.08
CA LEU A 5 -10.26 -7.74 3.67
C LEU A 5 -9.78 -7.28 2.29
N SER A 6 -10.74 -6.92 1.44
CA SER A 6 -10.46 -6.37 0.12
C SER A 6 -11.20 -5.05 -0.06
N PHE A 7 -10.49 -4.06 -0.58
CA PHE A 7 -11.06 -2.85 -1.15
C PHE A 7 -10.82 -2.87 -2.66
N SER A 8 -11.89 -2.70 -3.43
CA SER A 8 -11.83 -2.68 -4.88
C SER A 8 -12.61 -1.48 -5.38
N TYR A 9 -11.95 -0.58 -6.11
CA TYR A 9 -12.53 0.65 -6.66
C TYR A 9 -13.24 1.51 -5.60
N CYS A 10 -12.72 1.51 -4.38
CA CYS A 10 -13.26 2.29 -3.27
C CYS A 10 -12.62 3.68 -3.25
N GLU A 11 -13.45 4.70 -3.10
CA GLU A 11 -13.00 6.07 -2.86
C GLU A 11 -12.73 6.27 -1.35
N ASN A 12 -11.71 7.05 -1.01
CA ASN A 12 -11.47 7.53 0.36
C ASN A 12 -11.37 6.41 1.42
N ILE A 13 -10.66 5.32 1.12
CA ILE A 13 -10.45 4.19 2.05
C ILE A 13 -9.82 4.61 3.40
N SER A 14 -9.22 5.80 3.47
CA SER A 14 -8.75 6.45 4.70
C SER A 14 -9.81 6.61 5.79
N GLN A 15 -11.08 6.72 5.39
CA GLN A 15 -12.21 6.93 6.29
C GLN A 15 -12.63 5.65 7.01
N PHE A 16 -12.17 4.49 6.53
CA PHE A 16 -12.47 3.21 7.16
C PHE A 16 -11.56 3.00 8.36
N SER A 17 -12.14 3.10 9.56
CA SER A 17 -11.50 2.68 10.80
C SER A 17 -11.76 1.20 11.02
N ILE A 18 -10.77 0.35 10.77
CA ILE A 18 -10.89 -1.10 10.95
C ILE A 18 -9.98 -1.54 12.08
N THR A 19 -10.62 -2.02 13.14
CA THR A 19 -9.97 -2.60 14.32
C THR A 19 -10.13 -4.13 14.28
N ALA A 20 -9.38 -4.78 13.38
CA ALA A 20 -9.43 -6.22 13.19
C ALA A 20 -8.10 -6.89 13.57
N ARG A 21 -7.97 -7.34 14.81
CA ARG A 21 -6.71 -7.91 15.36
C ARG A 21 -6.22 -9.21 14.68
N LYS A 22 -7.07 -9.88 13.91
CA LYS A 22 -6.73 -11.09 13.14
C LYS A 22 -6.65 -10.85 11.64
N LEU A 23 -6.70 -9.59 11.19
CA LEU A 23 -6.61 -9.26 9.78
C LEU A 23 -5.19 -9.52 9.28
N CYS A 24 -4.97 -10.69 8.67
CA CYS A 24 -3.66 -11.11 8.18
C CYS A 24 -3.47 -10.77 6.70
N SER A 25 -4.55 -10.63 5.93
CA SER A 25 -4.51 -10.32 4.50
C SER A 25 -5.31 -9.06 4.17
N LEU A 26 -4.67 -8.14 3.45
CA LEU A 26 -5.28 -6.93 2.94
C LEU A 26 -5.04 -6.80 1.44
N THR A 27 -6.11 -6.65 0.68
CA THR A 27 -6.08 -6.35 -0.76
C THR A 27 -6.65 -4.95 -1.01
N ILE A 28 -5.96 -4.12 -1.78
CA ILE A 28 -6.42 -2.79 -2.18
C ILE A 28 -6.13 -2.63 -3.68
N LYS A 29 -7.20 -2.50 -4.48
CA LYS A 29 -7.13 -2.37 -5.94
C LYS A 29 -8.04 -1.24 -6.42
N GLY A 30 -7.57 -0.45 -7.37
CA GLY A 30 -8.30 0.63 -8.02
C GLY A 30 -8.77 1.73 -7.07
N CYS A 31 -8.18 1.84 -5.87
CA CYS A 31 -8.63 2.78 -4.86
C CYS A 31 -7.87 4.11 -4.96
N PHE A 32 -8.58 5.22 -4.78
CA PHE A 32 -8.03 6.58 -4.87
C PHE A 32 -8.74 7.54 -3.91
N SER A 33 -8.24 8.77 -3.83
CA SER A 33 -8.86 9.90 -3.13
C SER A 33 -9.22 10.98 -4.14
N SER A 34 -10.39 11.59 -3.99
CA SER A 34 -10.74 12.81 -4.72
C SER A 34 -9.97 14.04 -4.21
N GLU A 35 -9.46 13.99 -2.98
CA GLU A 35 -8.50 14.99 -2.48
C GLU A 35 -7.10 14.69 -3.03
N LEU A 36 -6.71 15.42 -4.09
CA LEU A 36 -5.35 15.39 -4.63
C LEU A 36 -4.32 15.82 -3.57
N HIS A 37 -3.15 15.19 -3.58
CA HIS A 37 -1.92 15.58 -2.86
C HIS A 37 -1.83 15.33 -1.34
N LYS A 38 -2.70 14.52 -0.74
CA LYS A 38 -2.48 14.07 0.65
C LYS A 38 -2.10 12.59 0.68
N SER A 39 -0.86 12.32 1.14
CA SER A 39 -0.48 10.97 1.58
C SER A 39 -1.46 10.54 2.68
N ILE A 40 -2.15 9.44 2.46
CA ILE A 40 -3.18 8.99 3.39
C ILE A 40 -2.54 8.17 4.51
N ARG A 41 -2.76 8.62 5.74
CA ARG A 41 -2.61 7.73 6.89
C ARG A 41 -3.80 6.79 6.90
N LEU A 42 -3.59 5.56 6.42
CA LEU A 42 -4.56 4.50 6.65
C LEU A 42 -4.73 4.36 8.16
N ASN A 43 -5.95 4.62 8.67
CA ASN A 43 -6.29 4.38 10.07
C ASN A 43 -6.56 2.89 10.30
N LEU A 44 -5.62 2.06 9.85
CA LEU A 44 -5.65 0.62 9.91
C LEU A 44 -4.48 0.19 10.80
N ASP A 45 -4.76 -0.62 11.82
CA ASP A 45 -3.70 -1.27 12.58
C ASP A 45 -3.08 -2.40 11.72
N LEU A 46 -2.17 -2.00 10.82
CA LEU A 46 -1.53 -2.89 9.85
C LEU A 46 -0.54 -3.87 10.52
N LYS A 47 -0.35 -3.84 11.84
CA LYS A 47 0.56 -4.72 12.56
C LYS A 47 0.17 -6.20 12.45
N SER A 48 -1.10 -6.51 12.22
CA SER A 48 -1.53 -7.91 12.07
C SER A 48 -1.38 -8.45 10.64
N ILE A 49 -1.11 -7.59 9.67
CA ILE A 49 -1.06 -7.95 8.25
C ILE A 49 0.28 -8.59 7.91
N SER A 50 0.21 -9.82 7.41
CA SER A 50 1.34 -10.57 6.85
C SER A 50 1.30 -10.62 5.32
N THR A 51 0.13 -10.46 4.70
CA THR A 51 -0.04 -10.46 3.24
C THR A 51 -0.66 -9.14 2.77
N LEU A 52 0.02 -8.45 1.88
CA LEU A 52 -0.44 -7.19 1.28
C LEU A 52 -0.49 -7.34 -0.24
N ASP A 53 -1.63 -7.01 -0.84
CA ASP A 53 -1.86 -7.09 -2.29
C ASP A 53 -2.34 -5.73 -2.82
N LEU A 54 -1.51 -5.07 -3.63
CA LEU A 54 -1.75 -3.72 -4.15
C LEU A 54 -1.64 -3.70 -5.67
N ASP A 55 -2.33 -2.78 -6.32
CA ASP A 55 -1.93 -2.36 -7.68
C ASP A 55 -1.05 -1.11 -7.61
N ASN A 56 -0.47 -0.73 -8.74
CA ASN A 56 0.41 0.42 -8.83
C ASN A 56 -0.26 1.75 -8.43
N TRP A 57 -1.56 1.90 -8.72
CA TRP A 57 -2.34 3.08 -8.35
C TRP A 57 -2.50 3.18 -6.83
N SER A 58 -2.93 2.09 -6.19
CA SER A 58 -3.15 2.00 -4.75
C SER A 58 -1.82 2.11 -3.99
N LEU A 59 -0.73 1.56 -4.53
CA LEU A 59 0.61 1.73 -3.98
C LEU A 59 1.01 3.21 -3.90
N GLN A 60 0.89 3.95 -5.01
CA GLN A 60 1.22 5.37 -5.06
C GLN A 60 0.33 6.18 -4.11
N TYR A 61 -0.96 5.84 -4.06
CA TYR A 61 -1.93 6.48 -3.20
C TYR A 61 -1.63 6.29 -1.70
N ILE A 62 -1.30 5.07 -1.27
CA ILE A 62 -1.00 4.74 0.14
C ILE A 62 0.35 5.32 0.56
N MET A 63 1.37 5.20 -0.30
CA MET A 63 2.73 5.63 0.03
C MET A 63 2.98 7.12 -0.18
N GLY A 64 2.05 7.81 -0.85
CA GLY A 64 2.05 9.24 -1.12
C GLY A 64 3.13 9.70 -2.12
N GLU A 65 2.83 10.78 -2.84
CA GLU A 65 3.85 11.61 -3.49
C GLU A 65 4.60 12.39 -2.40
N THR A 66 5.82 12.00 -2.01
CA THR A 66 6.66 12.90 -1.19
C THR A 66 7.26 13.96 -2.11
N ALA A 67 6.45 14.94 -2.48
CA ALA A 67 6.94 16.25 -2.87
C ALA A 67 6.49 17.21 -1.78
N THR A 68 7.35 17.55 -0.81
CA THR A 68 7.42 18.89 -0.16
C THR A 68 8.20 18.93 1.15
N THR A 69 8.38 17.84 1.89
CA THR A 69 9.08 17.89 3.18
C THR A 69 10.19 16.84 3.22
N GLY A 70 11.46 17.25 3.19
CA GLY A 70 12.63 16.37 3.18
C GLY A 70 12.85 15.52 4.43
N LEU A 71 11.79 15.20 5.17
CA LEU A 71 11.80 14.29 6.31
C LEU A 71 11.05 13.01 5.93
N PRO A 72 11.69 11.83 6.06
CA PRO A 72 10.99 10.57 5.91
C PRO A 72 9.78 10.57 6.86
N PRO A 73 8.56 10.21 6.41
CA PRO A 73 7.48 9.94 7.34
C PRO A 73 7.97 8.93 8.37
N GLN A 74 7.59 9.09 9.64
CA GLN A 74 7.83 8.07 10.65
C GLN A 74 7.09 6.81 10.22
N LEU A 75 7.83 5.97 9.51
CA LEU A 75 7.36 4.84 8.77
C LEU A 75 7.35 3.67 9.77
N HIS A 76 6.20 3.44 10.38
CA HIS A 76 6.03 2.31 11.30
C HIS A 76 6.25 1.01 10.54
N ALA A 77 7.13 0.15 11.07
CA ALA A 77 7.37 -1.16 10.48
C ALA A 77 6.08 -1.99 10.41
N LEU A 78 5.82 -2.56 9.24
CA LEU A 78 4.76 -3.51 8.96
C LEU A 78 5.27 -4.94 9.17
N ASN A 79 4.36 -5.84 9.50
CA ASN A 79 4.65 -7.27 9.63
C ASN A 79 4.43 -8.04 8.31
N VAL A 80 4.43 -7.35 7.17
CA VAL A 80 4.22 -7.94 5.85
C VAL A 80 5.37 -8.91 5.54
N GLU A 81 5.00 -10.15 5.26
CA GLU A 81 5.88 -11.24 4.84
C GLU A 81 5.73 -11.51 3.33
N PHE A 82 4.52 -11.29 2.80
CA PHE A 82 4.20 -11.47 1.38
C PHE A 82 3.60 -10.20 0.78
N LEU A 83 4.30 -9.61 -0.19
CA LEU A 83 3.82 -8.50 -1.00
C LEU A 83 3.49 -8.96 -2.42
N LYS A 84 2.27 -8.64 -2.87
CA LYS A 84 1.84 -8.77 -4.28
C LYS A 84 1.61 -7.39 -4.87
N LEU A 85 2.15 -7.18 -6.07
CA LEU A 85 1.98 -5.96 -6.84
C LEU A 85 1.48 -6.30 -8.24
N SER A 86 0.34 -5.74 -8.64
CA SER A 86 -0.16 -5.82 -10.02
C SER A 86 -0.05 -4.48 -10.73
N GLU A 87 0.00 -4.53 -12.06
CA GLU A 87 0.05 -3.35 -12.94
C GLU A 87 1.23 -2.43 -12.63
N PHE A 88 2.33 -3.00 -12.11
CA PHE A 88 3.49 -2.23 -11.70
C PHE A 88 4.34 -1.81 -12.90
N SER A 89 4.88 -0.60 -12.85
CA SER A 89 5.79 -0.06 -13.87
C SER A 89 6.94 0.71 -13.23
N PHE A 90 8.17 0.32 -13.58
CA PHE A 90 9.40 1.01 -13.18
C PHE A 90 9.66 2.30 -13.98
N GLN A 91 8.86 2.59 -15.02
CA GLN A 91 9.00 3.81 -15.81
C GLN A 91 8.40 5.05 -15.10
N ASN A 92 7.64 4.84 -14.03
CA ASN A 92 7.07 5.90 -13.22
C ASN A 92 7.94 6.09 -11.96
N ASP A 93 8.62 7.24 -11.86
CA ASP A 93 9.44 7.60 -10.71
C ASP A 93 8.63 7.62 -9.40
N VAL A 94 7.36 8.04 -9.46
CA VAL A 94 6.47 8.06 -8.29
C VAL A 94 6.17 6.64 -7.81
N GLY A 95 5.81 5.75 -8.73
CA GLY A 95 5.57 4.33 -8.44
C GLY A 95 6.80 3.62 -7.89
N THR A 96 7.97 3.91 -8.48
CA THR A 96 9.26 3.36 -8.02
C THR A 96 9.63 3.87 -6.63
N ALA A 97 9.49 5.16 -6.36
CA ALA A 97 9.76 5.72 -5.04
C ALA A 97 8.79 5.18 -3.97
N ALA A 98 7.51 5.02 -4.31
CA ALA A 98 6.50 4.41 -3.45
C ALA A 98 6.87 2.95 -3.11
N PHE A 99 7.27 2.18 -4.12
CA PHE A 99 7.72 0.80 -3.95
C PHE A 99 8.93 0.70 -3.02
N VAL A 100 9.97 1.53 -3.23
CA VAL A 100 11.16 1.55 -2.36
C VAL A 100 10.79 1.88 -0.92
N ARG A 101 9.93 2.89 -0.69
CA ARG A 101 9.46 3.21 0.67
C ARG A 101 8.69 2.06 1.30
N LEU A 102 7.90 1.31 0.52
CA LEU A 102 7.15 0.15 1.03
C LEU A 102 8.11 -0.96 1.45
N LEU A 103 9.18 -1.19 0.70
CA LEU A 103 10.22 -2.15 1.10
C LEU A 103 10.91 -1.74 2.40
N CYS A 104 11.22 -0.44 2.58
CA CYS A 104 11.85 0.06 3.80
C CYS A 104 11.00 -0.16 5.07
N ILE A 105 9.68 -0.30 4.94
CA ILE A 105 8.78 -0.53 6.08
C ILE A 105 8.37 -1.98 6.28
N CYS A 106 8.79 -2.90 5.41
CA CYS A 106 8.44 -4.32 5.51
C CYS A 106 9.69 -5.15 5.87
N PRO A 107 10.27 -5.03 7.08
CA PRO A 107 11.51 -5.72 7.44
C PRO A 107 11.39 -7.26 7.47
N LYS A 108 10.16 -7.80 7.50
CA LYS A 108 9.87 -9.25 7.47
C LYS A 108 9.57 -9.77 6.07
N LEU A 109 9.63 -8.93 5.04
CA LEU A 109 9.28 -9.31 3.68
C LEU A 109 10.19 -10.43 3.20
N CYS A 110 9.61 -11.61 2.94
CA CYS A 110 10.34 -12.79 2.48
C CYS A 110 9.82 -13.29 1.12
N LYS A 111 8.65 -12.81 0.69
CA LYS A 111 8.04 -13.16 -0.59
C LYS A 111 7.56 -11.91 -1.32
N LEU A 112 7.90 -11.80 -2.60
CA LEU A 112 7.53 -10.71 -3.48
C LEU A 112 7.02 -11.27 -4.80
N GLU A 113 5.85 -10.82 -5.24
CA GLU A 113 5.25 -11.15 -6.53
C GLU A 113 4.93 -9.85 -7.26
N ILE A 114 5.44 -9.69 -8.48
CA ILE A 114 5.24 -8.48 -9.29
C ILE A 114 4.71 -8.89 -10.65
N CYS A 115 3.53 -8.38 -11.00
CA CYS A 115 2.94 -8.46 -12.32
C CYS A 115 3.06 -7.10 -13.01
N PHE A 116 3.83 -7.05 -14.09
CA PHE A 116 4.08 -5.82 -14.84
C PHE A 116 2.91 -5.45 -15.75
N LEU A 117 2.68 -4.14 -15.91
CA LEU A 117 1.81 -3.64 -16.97
C LEU A 117 2.55 -3.75 -18.31
N VAL A 118 2.04 -4.58 -19.23
CA VAL A 118 2.55 -4.63 -20.61
C VAL A 118 1.86 -3.51 -21.38
N ILE A 119 2.61 -2.47 -21.73
CA ILE A 119 2.15 -1.43 -22.66
C ILE A 119 2.58 -1.90 -24.05
N ASN A 120 1.61 -2.32 -24.87
CA ASN A 120 1.83 -2.66 -26.29
C ASN A 120 1.78 -1.40 -27.16
#